data_AF-A0A3M1IBG0-F1
#
_entry.id   AF-A0A3M1IBG0-F1
#
_cell.length_a   1.000
_cell.length_b   1.000
_cell.length_c   1.000
_cell.angle_alpha   90.00
_cell.angle_beta   90.00
_cell.angle_gamma   90.00
#
_symmetry.space_group_name_H-M   'P 1'
#
loop_
_entity.id
_entity.type
_entity.pdbx_description
1 polymer ?
#
loop_
_entity_poly.entity_id
_entity_poly.type
_entity_poly.pdbx_seq_one_letter_code
_entity_poly.pdbx_strand_id
1 'polypeptide(L)'
;MNNNKGHVSVNRWHIADNIPFWQSLEACIEKYFPNDRPTLYAATVFWYLAPGGEDPYRPVGPEDRAGYWDESMLAVWRAKGVLEGERLEVLSRTGGQTQVQGMAGFAGRWSNDAQLWWTGAKPGDRLELALPVERAGRYAVKIRCTRAVDYGVARILLDGRPLGEPIDFYHDGVVATDELTLGEAELPAGRHRLTVEITGANPKAVKAYMFGLDYVRLEPR
;
A
#
# COMPACT_ATOMS: atom_id res chain seq x y z
N MET A 1 7.49 1.47 3.99
CA MET A 1 7.51 2.71 3.18
C MET A 1 6.48 3.66 3.76
N ASN A 2 6.87 4.88 4.17
CA ASN A 2 6.09 5.79 5.03
C ASN A 2 4.98 6.56 4.30
N ASN A 3 4.23 5.93 3.40
CA ASN A 3 3.11 6.55 2.67
C ASN A 3 3.42 7.94 2.07
N ASN A 4 4.66 8.14 1.59
CA ASN A 4 5.10 9.41 1.04
C ASN A 4 4.71 9.59 -0.44
N LYS A 5 3.88 8.70 -1.00
CA LYS A 5 3.45 8.69 -2.41
C LYS A 5 4.58 8.85 -3.43
N GLY A 6 5.79 8.36 -3.11
CA GLY A 6 6.96 8.51 -3.99
C GLY A 6 7.70 9.85 -3.86
N HIS A 7 7.23 10.77 -3.01
CA HIS A 7 7.95 11.98 -2.64
C HIS A 7 9.08 11.62 -1.66
N VAL A 8 10.27 11.49 -2.20
CA VAL A 8 11.49 11.21 -1.44
C VAL A 8 12.46 12.37 -1.68
N SER A 9 12.91 13.01 -0.60
CA SER A 9 14.06 13.92 -0.65
C SER A 9 15.32 13.13 -0.32
N VAL A 10 16.22 12.97 -1.29
CA VAL A 10 17.54 12.41 -1.07
C VAL A 10 18.53 13.55 -1.06
N ASN A 11 19.08 13.87 0.12
CA ASN A 11 20.10 14.90 0.26
C ASN A 11 21.47 14.22 0.41
N ARG A 12 22.43 14.56 -0.45
CA ARG A 12 23.84 14.18 -0.28
C ARG A 12 24.63 15.45 0.01
N TRP A 13 25.37 15.42 1.12
CA TRP A 13 26.18 16.54 1.57
C TRP A 13 27.65 16.16 1.51
N HIS A 14 28.49 17.01 0.91
CA HIS A 14 29.94 17.01 1.09
C HIS A 14 30.30 18.30 1.82
N ILE A 15 30.57 18.20 3.12
CA ILE A 15 30.70 19.36 4.01
C ILE A 15 32.18 19.70 4.30
N ALA A 16 33.09 18.73 4.19
CA ALA A 16 34.48 18.90 4.64
C ALA A 16 35.56 18.38 3.69
N ASP A 17 35.20 17.68 2.61
CA ASP A 17 36.18 17.20 1.63
C ASP A 17 36.40 18.26 0.56
N ASN A 18 37.64 18.73 0.44
CA ASN A 18 38.05 19.51 -0.72
C ASN A 18 37.83 18.65 -1.98
N ILE A 19 37.12 19.20 -2.97
CA ILE A 19 37.05 18.63 -4.32
C ILE A 19 37.99 19.48 -5.18
N PRO A 20 39.30 19.17 -5.23
CA PRO A 20 40.23 19.99 -6.00
C PRO A 20 39.97 19.82 -7.51
N PHE A 21 39.67 20.92 -8.19
CA PHE A 21 39.62 21.00 -9.64
C PHE A 21 40.25 22.32 -10.11
N TRP A 22 40.87 22.33 -11.29
CA TRP A 22 41.57 23.51 -11.83
C TRP A 22 40.74 24.30 -12.85
N GLN A 23 39.80 23.65 -13.54
CA GLN A 23 38.99 24.29 -14.60
C GLN A 23 37.51 23.93 -14.51
N SER A 24 37.17 22.65 -14.36
CA SER A 24 35.78 22.20 -14.26
C SER A 24 35.63 20.92 -13.42
N LEU A 25 34.42 20.71 -12.92
CA LEU A 25 33.98 19.52 -12.22
C LEU A 25 32.65 19.07 -12.83
N GLU A 26 32.55 17.79 -13.17
CA GLU A 26 31.30 17.14 -13.58
C GLU A 26 30.98 16.03 -12.58
N ALA A 27 29.73 15.93 -12.15
CA ALA A 27 29.28 14.92 -11.20
C ALA A 27 27.92 14.36 -11.61
N CYS A 28 27.75 13.06 -11.39
CA CYS A 28 26.49 12.36 -11.64
C CYS A 28 25.90 11.86 -10.31
N ILE A 29 24.58 11.94 -10.17
CA ILE A 29 23.83 11.30 -9.09
C ILE A 29 23.13 10.07 -9.68
N GLU A 30 23.26 8.94 -9.00
CA GLU A 30 22.68 7.67 -9.44
C GLU A 30 21.14 7.74 -9.47
N LYS A 31 20.58 7.35 -10.62
CA LYS A 31 19.15 7.17 -10.82
C LYS A 31 18.84 5.66 -10.81
N TYR A 32 18.21 5.18 -9.75
CA TYR A 32 17.89 3.75 -9.56
C TYR A 32 16.68 3.24 -10.37
N PHE A 33 16.15 4.02 -11.32
CA PHE A 33 14.93 3.67 -12.06
C PHE A 33 15.05 4.02 -13.56
N PRO A 34 14.32 3.32 -14.46
CA PRO A 34 14.32 3.61 -15.89
C PRO A 34 13.81 5.02 -16.25
N ASN A 35 14.12 5.48 -17.48
CA ASN A 35 13.77 6.84 -17.95
C ASN A 35 12.30 7.05 -18.30
N ASP A 36 11.55 5.99 -18.52
CA ASP A 36 10.12 6.01 -18.84
C ASP A 36 9.21 6.18 -17.61
N ARG A 37 9.77 6.13 -16.39
CA ARG A 37 9.01 6.38 -15.16
C ARG A 37 8.82 7.88 -14.94
N PRO A 38 7.58 8.40 -14.84
CA PRO A 38 7.33 9.82 -14.59
C PRO A 38 7.85 10.19 -13.20
N THR A 39 9.05 10.73 -13.15
CA THR A 39 9.73 11.08 -11.91
C THR A 39 10.15 12.54 -12.00
N LEU A 40 9.63 13.36 -11.09
CA LEU A 40 10.05 14.75 -10.94
C LEU A 40 11.23 14.79 -9.97
N TYR A 41 12.37 15.32 -10.42
CA TYR A 41 13.54 15.53 -9.59
C TYR A 41 13.79 17.03 -9.44
N ALA A 42 14.13 17.44 -8.22
CA ALA A 42 14.80 18.71 -7.97
C ALA A 42 16.20 18.38 -7.44
N ALA A 43 17.23 18.92 -8.10
CA ALA A 43 18.60 18.86 -7.61
C ALA A 43 18.98 20.25 -7.12
N THR A 44 19.60 20.33 -5.94
CA THR A 44 20.11 21.59 -5.39
C THR A 44 21.61 21.43 -5.16
N VAL A 45 22.39 22.35 -5.71
CA VAL A 45 23.83 22.43 -5.46
C VAL A 45 24.06 23.58 -4.48
N PHE A 46 24.85 23.33 -3.45
CA PHE A 46 25.32 24.36 -2.54
C PHE A 46 26.81 24.59 -2.81
N TRP A 47 27.22 25.84 -3.02
CA TRP A 47 28.62 26.25 -3.04
C TRP A 47 28.82 27.51 -2.21
N TYR A 48 30.06 27.73 -1.81
CA TYR A 48 30.46 28.93 -1.07
C TYR A 48 31.26 29.84 -1.99
N LEU A 49 30.95 31.14 -1.97
CA LEU A 49 31.73 32.16 -2.66
C LEU A 49 32.57 32.93 -1.64
N ALA A 50 33.76 33.37 -2.07
CA ALA A 50 34.54 34.33 -1.30
C ALA A 50 33.75 35.66 -1.16
N PRO A 51 34.00 36.47 -0.11
CA PRO A 51 33.37 37.79 0.00
C PRO A 51 33.55 38.63 -1.27
N GLY A 52 32.45 39.14 -1.82
CA GLY A 52 32.45 39.91 -3.08
C GLY A 52 32.41 39.07 -4.36
N GLY A 53 32.36 37.73 -4.26
CA GLY A 53 32.17 36.84 -5.42
C GLY A 53 30.80 37.02 -6.07
N GLU A 54 30.74 36.78 -7.38
CA GLU A 54 29.50 36.84 -8.17
C GLU A 54 28.84 35.46 -8.20
N ASP A 55 27.56 35.40 -7.79
CA ASP A 55 26.72 34.22 -7.99
C ASP A 55 25.98 34.35 -9.34
N PRO A 56 26.30 33.49 -10.34
CA PRO A 56 25.62 33.55 -11.64
C PRO A 56 24.15 33.12 -11.53
N TYR A 57 23.74 32.48 -10.44
CA TYR A 57 22.36 32.12 -10.16
C TYR A 57 21.70 33.16 -9.27
N ARG A 58 20.71 33.86 -9.81
CA ARG A 58 19.95 34.85 -9.04
C ARG A 58 18.95 34.15 -8.11
N PRO A 59 18.61 34.75 -6.96
CA PRO A 59 17.53 34.26 -6.12
C PRO A 59 16.24 34.09 -6.94
N VAL A 60 15.60 32.93 -6.80
CA VAL A 60 14.30 32.62 -7.41
C VAL A 60 13.19 32.94 -6.41
N GLY A 61 12.10 33.55 -6.89
CA GLY A 61 10.97 33.92 -6.05
C GLY A 61 10.25 32.71 -5.45
N PRO A 62 9.60 32.80 -4.28
CA PRO A 62 8.76 31.74 -3.71
C PRO A 62 7.74 31.14 -4.70
N GLU A 63 7.17 31.96 -5.56
CA GLU A 63 6.21 31.59 -6.62
C GLU A 63 6.81 30.65 -7.67
N ASP A 64 8.11 30.74 -7.95
CA ASP A 64 8.79 29.88 -8.94
C ASP A 64 9.25 28.54 -8.34
N ARG A 65 9.17 28.39 -7.02
CA ARG A 65 9.66 27.21 -6.28
C ARG A 65 8.60 26.52 -5.41
N ALA A 66 7.38 27.03 -5.39
CA ALA A 66 6.24 26.48 -4.65
C ALA A 66 5.07 26.19 -5.60
N GLY A 67 4.03 25.48 -5.14
CA GLY A 67 2.83 25.21 -5.93
C GLY A 67 2.97 24.16 -7.03
N TYR A 68 4.12 23.49 -7.13
CA TYR A 68 4.30 22.31 -8.00
C TYR A 68 3.52 21.06 -7.54
N TRP A 69 2.90 21.14 -6.36
CA TRP A 69 2.00 20.14 -5.80
C TRP A 69 0.69 20.81 -5.39
N ASP A 70 -0.41 20.06 -5.44
CA ASP A 70 -1.69 20.51 -4.91
C ASP A 70 -2.24 19.51 -3.86
N GLU A 71 -3.19 19.93 -3.04
CA GLU A 71 -3.81 19.08 -2.02
C GLU A 71 -4.51 17.85 -2.60
N SER A 72 -4.94 17.89 -3.87
CA SER A 72 -5.52 16.74 -4.54
C SER A 72 -4.50 15.63 -4.78
N MET A 73 -3.21 15.96 -4.92
CA MET A 73 -2.13 14.96 -4.94
C MET A 73 -1.97 14.26 -3.59
N LEU A 74 -2.32 14.94 -2.50
CA LEU A 74 -2.35 14.35 -1.15
C LEU A 74 -3.65 13.62 -0.84
N ALA A 75 -4.76 13.95 -1.51
CA ALA A 75 -6.05 13.35 -1.27
C ALA A 75 -5.96 11.81 -1.37
N VAL A 76 -6.32 11.14 -0.28
CA VAL A 76 -6.42 9.69 -0.20
C VAL A 76 -7.89 9.35 -0.22
N TRP A 77 -8.32 8.56 -1.20
CA TRP A 77 -9.69 8.08 -1.22
C TRP A 77 -9.92 7.08 -0.10
N ARG A 78 -11.06 7.20 0.58
CA ARG A 78 -11.50 6.26 1.60
C ARG A 78 -12.91 5.81 1.29
N ALA A 79 -13.12 4.49 1.28
CA ALA A 79 -14.46 3.94 1.18
C ALA A 79 -15.24 4.31 2.46
N LYS A 80 -16.50 4.72 2.30
CA LYS A 80 -17.35 5.09 3.43
C LYS A 80 -17.95 3.85 4.09
N GLY A 81 -18.00 3.83 5.41
CA GLY A 81 -18.68 2.77 6.18
C GLY A 81 -18.06 1.39 6.00
N VAL A 82 -16.73 1.33 5.90
CA VAL A 82 -15.97 0.08 5.82
C VAL A 82 -15.03 -0.03 7.02
N LEU A 83 -14.61 -1.26 7.30
CA LEU A 83 -13.55 -1.57 8.24
C LEU A 83 -12.27 -1.81 7.44
N GLU A 84 -11.34 -0.87 7.51
CA GLU A 84 -10.06 -0.92 6.77
C GLU A 84 -9.25 -2.14 7.19
N GLY A 85 -8.83 -2.95 6.21
CA GLY A 85 -8.15 -4.21 6.43
C GLY A 85 -6.86 -4.04 7.23
N GLU A 86 -6.06 -3.02 6.91
CA GLU A 86 -4.81 -2.69 7.59
C GLU A 86 -5.00 -2.16 9.02
N ARG A 87 -6.24 -1.91 9.45
CA ARG A 87 -6.60 -1.49 10.80
C ARG A 87 -7.27 -2.58 11.63
N LEU A 88 -7.62 -3.71 11.01
CA LEU A 88 -8.17 -4.84 11.74
C LEU A 88 -7.09 -5.47 12.64
N GLU A 89 -7.45 -5.72 13.89
CA GLU A 89 -6.56 -6.40 14.84
C GLU A 89 -6.34 -7.85 14.38
N VAL A 90 -5.08 -8.26 14.27
CA VAL A 90 -4.70 -9.65 14.02
C VAL A 90 -4.82 -10.43 15.33
N LEU A 91 -5.81 -11.33 15.41
CA LEU A 91 -6.05 -12.18 16.57
C LEU A 91 -5.05 -13.32 16.67
N SER A 92 -4.82 -13.99 15.54
CA SER A 92 -3.91 -15.13 15.44
C SER A 92 -3.48 -15.34 13.99
N ARG A 93 -2.34 -16.02 13.80
CA ARG A 93 -1.93 -16.56 12.50
C ARG A 93 -1.14 -17.84 12.72
N THR A 94 -1.41 -18.88 11.93
CA THR A 94 -0.69 -20.16 12.02
C THR A 94 0.59 -20.20 11.18
N GLY A 95 0.77 -19.22 10.30
CA GLY A 95 1.93 -19.07 9.43
C GLY A 95 1.98 -17.70 8.76
N GLY A 96 3.10 -17.43 8.07
CA GLY A 96 3.34 -16.17 7.40
C GLY A 96 3.46 -14.95 8.31
N GLN A 97 3.48 -13.77 7.70
CA GLN A 97 3.57 -12.48 8.36
C GLN A 97 2.59 -11.49 7.76
N THR A 98 1.99 -10.66 8.61
CA THR A 98 1.11 -9.58 8.23
C THR A 98 1.82 -8.25 8.39
N GLN A 99 1.60 -7.34 7.44
CA GLN A 99 2.08 -5.97 7.49
C GLN A 99 1.15 -5.06 6.69
N VAL A 100 1.23 -3.75 6.96
CA VAL A 100 0.55 -2.76 6.13
C VAL A 100 1.39 -2.53 4.89
N GLN A 101 0.79 -2.68 3.71
CA GLN A 101 1.42 -2.34 2.43
C GLN A 101 0.78 -1.07 1.87
N GLY A 102 1.61 -0.09 1.49
CA GLY A 102 1.16 1.09 0.76
C GLY A 102 0.90 0.74 -0.71
N MET A 103 -0.27 1.11 -1.20
CA MET A 103 -0.78 0.75 -2.52
C MET A 103 -0.77 1.89 -3.54
N ALA A 104 -0.43 3.11 -3.12
CA ALA A 104 -0.38 4.30 -3.99
C ALA A 104 0.53 4.16 -5.23
N GLY A 105 1.50 3.23 -5.21
CA GLY A 105 2.41 2.96 -6.32
C GLY A 105 1.88 2.02 -7.39
N PHE A 106 0.71 1.39 -7.20
CA PHE A 106 0.13 0.43 -8.13
C PHE A 106 -1.00 1.05 -8.95
N ALA A 107 -1.18 0.57 -10.17
CA ALA A 107 -2.30 0.95 -11.01
C ALA A 107 -3.61 0.39 -10.39
N GLY A 108 -4.46 1.28 -9.86
CA GLY A 108 -5.71 0.91 -9.23
C GLY A 108 -6.09 1.88 -8.12
N ARG A 109 -7.09 1.52 -7.32
CA ARG A 109 -7.58 2.35 -6.22
C ARG A 109 -7.94 1.49 -5.01
N TRP A 110 -7.22 1.68 -3.93
CA TRP A 110 -7.44 1.04 -2.63
C TRP A 110 -7.95 2.08 -1.64
N SER A 111 -8.80 1.66 -0.70
CA SER A 111 -9.19 2.54 0.39
C SER A 111 -7.95 2.87 1.20
N ASN A 112 -7.83 4.13 1.59
CA ASN A 112 -6.70 4.63 2.38
C ASN A 112 -5.31 4.42 1.71
N ASP A 113 -5.26 4.15 0.39
CA ASP A 113 -4.06 3.76 -0.36
C ASP A 113 -3.27 2.63 0.33
N ALA A 114 -3.95 1.69 0.99
CA ALA A 114 -3.31 0.66 1.80
C ALA A 114 -4.04 -0.68 1.72
N GLN A 115 -3.38 -1.73 2.21
CA GLN A 115 -4.01 -3.01 2.50
C GLN A 115 -3.34 -3.70 3.67
N LEU A 116 -4.06 -4.60 4.33
CA LEU A 116 -3.43 -5.66 5.11
C LEU A 116 -2.84 -6.68 4.14
N TRP A 117 -1.53 -6.82 4.19
CA TRP A 117 -0.80 -7.74 3.33
C TRP A 117 -0.27 -8.91 4.15
N TRP A 118 -0.68 -10.12 3.77
CA TRP A 118 -0.26 -11.38 4.39
C TRP A 118 0.64 -12.16 3.43
N THR A 119 1.87 -12.43 3.86
CA THR A 119 2.92 -13.06 3.05
C THR A 119 3.53 -14.27 3.75
N GLY A 120 4.16 -15.17 2.97
CA GLY A 120 4.86 -16.34 3.52
C GLY A 120 3.93 -17.39 4.15
N ALA A 121 2.64 -17.35 3.81
CA ALA A 121 1.69 -18.40 4.15
C ALA A 121 1.88 -19.61 3.21
N LYS A 122 1.23 -20.72 3.56
CA LYS A 122 1.11 -21.92 2.72
C LYS A 122 -0.31 -22.48 2.82
N PRO A 123 -0.72 -23.37 1.90
CA PRO A 123 -2.02 -24.04 2.02
C PRO A 123 -2.21 -24.69 3.39
N GLY A 124 -3.38 -24.47 3.99
CA GLY A 124 -3.74 -24.85 5.36
C GLY A 124 -3.45 -23.80 6.42
N ASP A 125 -2.66 -22.76 6.13
CA ASP A 125 -2.43 -21.68 7.09
C ASP A 125 -3.68 -20.78 7.21
N ARG A 126 -3.86 -20.23 8.40
CA ARG A 126 -4.97 -19.34 8.76
C ARG A 126 -4.47 -18.02 9.32
N LEU A 127 -5.19 -16.95 8.99
CA LEU A 127 -5.10 -15.63 9.58
C LEU A 127 -6.47 -15.26 10.15
N GLU A 128 -6.53 -14.93 11.44
CA GLU A 128 -7.76 -14.50 12.11
C GLU A 128 -7.69 -13.00 12.42
N LEU A 129 -8.72 -12.28 12.00
CA LEU A 129 -8.87 -10.85 12.19
C LEU A 129 -10.09 -10.58 13.07
N ALA A 130 -9.98 -9.58 13.95
CA ALA A 130 -11.10 -9.08 14.71
C ALA A 130 -12.06 -8.34 13.79
N LEU A 131 -13.33 -8.74 13.78
CA LEU A 131 -14.40 -8.06 13.06
C LEU A 131 -15.35 -7.41 14.07
N PRO A 132 -15.17 -6.11 14.39
CA PRO A 132 -16.08 -5.40 15.28
C PRO A 132 -17.41 -5.12 14.59
N VAL A 133 -18.50 -5.43 15.28
CA VAL A 133 -19.88 -5.19 14.86
C VAL A 133 -20.52 -4.23 15.87
N GLU A 134 -20.83 -3.01 15.44
CA GLU A 134 -21.34 -1.97 16.34
C GLU A 134 -22.80 -2.20 16.77
N ARG A 135 -23.62 -2.75 15.87
CA ARG A 135 -25.05 -2.95 16.08
C ARG A 135 -25.42 -4.38 15.71
N ALA A 136 -26.28 -5.01 16.50
CA ALA A 136 -26.78 -6.31 16.14
C ALA A 136 -27.68 -6.21 14.90
N GLY A 137 -27.59 -7.17 14.00
CA GLY A 137 -28.46 -7.24 12.83
C GLY A 137 -28.02 -8.27 11.79
N ARG A 138 -28.78 -8.30 10.70
CA ARG A 138 -28.48 -9.10 9.52
C ARG A 138 -27.64 -8.29 8.54
N TYR A 139 -26.52 -8.85 8.12
CA TYR A 139 -25.57 -8.17 7.24
C TYR A 139 -25.26 -9.01 6.01
N ALA A 140 -25.15 -8.36 4.85
CA ALA A 140 -24.32 -8.87 3.77
C ALA A 140 -22.87 -8.53 4.07
N VAL A 141 -22.05 -9.58 4.21
CA VAL A 141 -20.62 -9.47 4.45
C VAL A 141 -19.92 -9.39 3.11
N LYS A 142 -19.28 -8.26 2.85
CA LYS A 142 -18.51 -8.02 1.63
C LYS A 142 -17.06 -7.74 1.98
N ILE A 143 -16.15 -8.10 1.09
CA ILE A 143 -14.73 -7.73 1.18
C ILE A 143 -14.29 -7.08 -0.12
N ARG A 144 -13.27 -6.26 -0.01
CA ARG A 144 -12.47 -5.83 -1.15
C ARG A 144 -11.03 -6.22 -0.91
N CYS A 145 -10.39 -6.75 -1.94
CA CYS A 145 -9.06 -7.34 -1.83
C CYS A 145 -8.17 -6.87 -2.97
N THR A 146 -6.90 -7.27 -2.89
CA THR A 146 -5.96 -7.20 -4.02
C THR A 146 -5.90 -8.55 -4.71
N ARG A 147 -5.72 -8.52 -6.03
CA ARG A 147 -5.24 -9.66 -6.83
C ARG A 147 -3.86 -9.36 -7.39
N ALA A 148 -3.00 -10.38 -7.43
CA ALA A 148 -1.66 -10.28 -8.02
C ALA A 148 -1.12 -11.65 -8.43
N VAL A 149 0.06 -11.65 -9.08
CA VAL A 149 0.67 -12.85 -9.67
C VAL A 149 1.05 -13.90 -8.63
N ASP A 150 1.24 -13.48 -7.39
CA ASP A 150 1.76 -14.25 -6.26
C ASP A 150 0.72 -14.52 -5.16
N TYR A 151 -0.55 -14.19 -5.45
CA TYR A 151 -1.67 -14.35 -4.52
C TYR A 151 -2.29 -15.75 -4.61
N GLY A 152 -2.76 -16.23 -3.46
CA GLY A 152 -3.32 -17.56 -3.30
C GLY A 152 -4.82 -17.66 -3.61
N VAL A 153 -5.32 -18.88 -3.47
CA VAL A 153 -6.76 -19.17 -3.35
C VAL A 153 -7.06 -19.23 -1.85
N ALA A 154 -8.06 -18.47 -1.39
CA ALA A 154 -8.39 -18.41 0.02
C ALA A 154 -9.88 -18.64 0.29
N ARG A 155 -10.19 -19.37 1.36
CA ARG A 155 -11.53 -19.51 1.93
C ARG A 155 -11.69 -18.50 3.06
N ILE A 156 -12.82 -17.81 3.08
CA ILE A 156 -13.16 -16.87 4.14
C ILE A 156 -14.17 -17.51 5.08
N LEU A 157 -13.99 -17.35 6.38
CA LEU A 157 -14.89 -17.85 7.41
C LEU A 157 -15.28 -16.73 8.37
N LEU A 158 -16.49 -16.80 8.90
CA LEU A 158 -17.00 -15.94 9.95
C LEU A 158 -17.39 -16.80 11.15
N ASP A 159 -16.73 -16.55 12.28
CA ASP A 159 -16.85 -17.36 13.51
C ASP A 159 -16.69 -18.87 13.25
N GLY A 160 -15.74 -19.22 12.38
CA GLY A 160 -15.44 -20.60 12.00
C GLY A 160 -16.38 -21.22 10.96
N ARG A 161 -17.40 -20.48 10.47
CA ARG A 161 -18.31 -20.93 9.41
C ARG A 161 -17.90 -20.35 8.06
N PRO A 162 -17.74 -21.15 6.99
CA PRO A 162 -17.40 -20.62 5.67
C PRO A 162 -18.42 -19.60 5.16
N LEU A 163 -17.92 -18.50 4.60
CA LEU A 163 -18.70 -17.52 3.83
C LEU A 163 -18.40 -17.73 2.34
N GLY A 164 -19.22 -18.58 1.70
CA GLY A 164 -19.08 -18.91 0.28
C GLY A 164 -17.95 -19.89 -0.02
N GLU A 165 -17.65 -20.03 -1.31
CA GLU A 165 -16.58 -20.89 -1.82
C GLU A 165 -15.21 -20.22 -1.77
N PRO A 166 -14.10 -20.98 -1.79
CA PRO A 166 -12.76 -20.41 -1.92
C PRO A 166 -12.63 -19.51 -3.16
N ILE A 167 -11.98 -18.36 -3.00
CA ILE A 167 -11.81 -17.35 -4.03
C ILE A 167 -10.37 -17.36 -4.51
N ASP A 168 -10.19 -17.39 -5.83
CA ASP A 168 -8.88 -17.20 -6.47
C ASP A 168 -8.53 -15.72 -6.56
N PHE A 169 -7.42 -15.34 -5.91
CA PHE A 169 -6.90 -13.97 -5.94
C PHE A 169 -5.72 -13.81 -6.90
N TYR A 170 -5.44 -14.79 -7.76
CA TYR A 170 -4.46 -14.63 -8.83
C TYR A 170 -4.89 -13.58 -9.87
N HIS A 171 -3.93 -12.78 -10.34
CA HIS A 171 -4.07 -11.92 -11.52
C HIS A 171 -2.69 -11.62 -12.14
N ASP A 172 -2.61 -11.45 -13.46
CA ASP A 172 -1.37 -11.02 -14.14
C ASP A 172 -1.20 -9.50 -14.02
N GLY A 173 -0.69 -9.07 -12.87
CA GLY A 173 -0.56 -7.67 -12.45
C GLY A 173 -1.32 -7.38 -11.16
N VAL A 174 -1.01 -6.24 -10.52
CA VAL A 174 -1.61 -5.85 -9.23
C VAL A 174 -2.88 -5.03 -9.47
N VAL A 175 -4.04 -5.57 -9.07
CA VAL A 175 -5.34 -4.92 -9.25
C VAL A 175 -6.19 -5.04 -7.98
N ALA A 176 -7.01 -4.04 -7.69
CA ALA A 176 -8.05 -4.15 -6.68
C ALA A 176 -9.23 -4.96 -7.24
N THR A 177 -9.88 -5.76 -6.42
CA THR A 177 -11.16 -6.38 -6.79
C THR A 177 -12.28 -5.33 -6.77
N ASP A 178 -13.41 -5.64 -7.40
CA ASP A 178 -14.69 -5.07 -6.98
C ASP A 178 -15.03 -5.54 -5.55
N GLU A 179 -16.10 -5.00 -4.95
CA GLU A 179 -16.61 -5.56 -3.69
C GLU A 179 -17.16 -6.97 -3.93
N LEU A 180 -16.54 -7.96 -3.30
CA LEU A 180 -16.94 -9.35 -3.35
C LEU A 180 -17.93 -9.62 -2.22
N THR A 181 -19.15 -10.04 -2.56
CA THR A 181 -20.14 -10.47 -1.56
C THR A 181 -19.86 -11.92 -1.18
N LEU A 182 -19.52 -12.14 0.09
CA LEU A 182 -19.18 -13.48 0.60
C LEU A 182 -20.41 -14.26 1.05
N GLY A 183 -21.46 -13.56 1.49
CA GLY A 183 -22.69 -14.15 2.00
C GLY A 183 -23.39 -13.22 2.98
N GLU A 184 -24.39 -13.76 3.66
CA GLU A 184 -25.19 -13.04 4.66
C GLU A 184 -25.08 -13.73 6.02
N ALA A 185 -25.02 -12.94 7.09
CA ALA A 185 -24.90 -13.45 8.45
C ALA A 185 -25.70 -12.60 9.43
N GLU A 186 -26.31 -13.27 10.40
CA GLU A 186 -26.89 -12.62 11.58
C GLU A 186 -25.75 -12.41 12.59
N LEU A 187 -25.47 -11.15 12.92
CA LEU A 187 -24.36 -10.77 13.78
C LEU A 187 -24.88 -9.99 14.99
N PRO A 188 -24.70 -10.50 16.22
CA PRO A 188 -24.79 -9.69 17.43
C PRO A 188 -23.83 -8.50 17.39
N ALA A 189 -24.12 -7.46 18.19
CA ALA A 189 -23.11 -6.43 18.46
C ALA A 189 -21.96 -7.05 19.27
N GLY A 190 -20.73 -6.71 18.94
CA GLY A 190 -19.55 -7.23 19.61
C GLY A 190 -18.42 -7.60 18.66
N ARG A 191 -17.53 -8.47 19.13
CA ARG A 191 -16.32 -8.86 18.40
C ARG A 191 -16.48 -10.25 17.79
N HIS A 192 -16.41 -10.32 16.47
CA HIS A 192 -16.46 -11.54 15.69
C HIS A 192 -15.08 -11.89 15.13
N ARG A 193 -14.94 -13.11 14.58
CA ARG A 193 -13.70 -13.56 13.93
C ARG A 193 -13.92 -13.70 12.42
N LEU A 194 -13.18 -12.91 11.65
CA LEU A 194 -13.03 -13.12 10.22
C LEU A 194 -11.74 -13.91 9.98
N THR A 195 -11.87 -15.13 9.49
CA THR A 195 -10.72 -16.01 9.23
C THR A 195 -10.48 -16.09 7.73
N VAL A 196 -9.23 -15.90 7.32
CA VAL A 196 -8.73 -16.19 5.97
C VAL A 196 -7.91 -17.47 6.04
N GLU A 197 -8.31 -18.50 5.29
CA GLU A 197 -7.57 -19.75 5.16
C GLU A 197 -7.04 -19.87 3.73
N ILE A 198 -5.72 -20.00 3.57
CA ILE A 198 -5.15 -20.30 2.25
C ILE A 198 -5.45 -21.77 1.92
N THR A 199 -6.17 -22.02 0.84
CA THR A 199 -6.52 -23.38 0.41
C THR A 199 -5.69 -23.85 -0.78
N GLY A 200 -4.99 -22.95 -1.46
CA GLY A 200 -4.19 -23.29 -2.63
C GLY A 200 -3.69 -22.06 -3.37
N ALA A 201 -3.41 -22.22 -4.67
CA ALA A 201 -3.09 -21.12 -5.58
C ALA A 201 -3.36 -21.55 -7.02
N ASN A 202 -3.79 -20.61 -7.87
CA ASN A 202 -3.97 -20.81 -9.31
C ASN A 202 -2.73 -21.46 -9.95
N PRO A 203 -2.83 -22.44 -10.86
CA PRO A 203 -1.68 -23.07 -11.52
C PRO A 203 -0.67 -22.09 -12.13
N LYS A 204 -1.12 -20.92 -12.60
CA LYS A 204 -0.29 -19.87 -13.19
C LYS A 204 0.38 -18.95 -12.17
N ALA A 205 -0.04 -19.00 -10.91
CA ALA A 205 0.49 -18.14 -9.85
C ALA A 205 1.94 -18.49 -9.51
N VAL A 206 2.73 -17.46 -9.20
CA VAL A 206 3.93 -17.61 -8.39
C VAL A 206 3.48 -18.08 -7.01
N LYS A 207 3.97 -19.24 -6.56
CA LYS A 207 3.47 -19.93 -5.35
C LYS A 207 3.97 -19.31 -4.05
N ALA A 208 3.69 -18.01 -3.84
CA ALA A 208 3.97 -17.31 -2.59
C ALA A 208 2.76 -17.23 -1.65
N TYR A 209 1.58 -17.65 -2.14
CA TYR A 209 0.33 -17.78 -1.38
C TYR A 209 -0.06 -16.53 -0.61
N MET A 210 0.16 -15.36 -1.21
CA MET A 210 -0.13 -14.09 -0.56
C MET A 210 -1.63 -13.82 -0.52
N PHE A 211 -2.03 -12.95 0.41
CA PHE A 211 -3.38 -12.41 0.49
C PHE A 211 -3.32 -10.93 0.85
N GLY A 212 -4.26 -10.17 0.34
CA GLY A 212 -4.30 -8.72 0.50
C GLY A 212 -5.73 -8.25 0.69
N LEU A 213 -6.03 -7.70 1.87
CA LEU A 213 -7.34 -7.19 2.24
C LEU A 213 -7.31 -5.66 2.24
N ASP A 214 -8.09 -5.05 1.34
CA ASP A 214 -8.35 -3.60 1.32
C ASP A 214 -9.28 -3.27 2.49
N TYR A 215 -10.50 -3.80 2.48
CA TYR A 215 -11.45 -3.58 3.58
C TYR A 215 -12.55 -4.65 3.67
N VAL A 216 -13.29 -4.62 4.77
CA VAL A 216 -14.53 -5.37 4.99
C VAL A 216 -15.70 -4.40 5.06
N ARG A 217 -16.82 -4.72 4.41
CA ARG A 217 -18.09 -3.99 4.54
C ARG A 217 -19.14 -4.90 5.16
N LEU A 218 -19.80 -4.39 6.19
CA LEU A 218 -21.02 -4.96 6.75
C LEU A 218 -22.20 -4.11 6.25
N GLU A 219 -22.87 -4.57 5.21
CA GLU A 219 -24.03 -3.90 4.63
C GLU A 219 -25.31 -4.41 5.31
N PRO A 220 -26.04 -3.57 6.07
CA PRO A 220 -27.30 -4.00 6.69
C PRO A 220 -28.30 -4.51 5.65
N ARG A 221 -29.10 -5.51 6.03
CA ARG A 221 -30.21 -6.04 5.24
C ARG A 221 -31.57 -5.63 5.78
#